data_AF-A0A4R2P2Q3-F1
#
_entry.id   AF-A0A4R2P2Q3-F1
#
_cell.length_a   1.000
_cell.length_b   1.000
_cell.length_c   1.000
_cell.angle_alpha   90.00
_cell.angle_beta   90.00
_cell.angle_gamma   90.00
#
_symmetry.space_group_name_H-M   'P 1'
#
loop_
_entity.id
_entity.type
_entity.pdbx_description
1 polymer ?
#
loop_
_entity_poly.entity_id
_entity_poly.type
_entity_poly.pdbx_seq_one_letter_code
_entity_poly.pdbx_strand_id
1 'polypeptide(L)'
;MTENQEYIQMIKQSLSKWGEERILVIKEENGDTDQTMLNLERVDIGAEFDPIDDYGSDQSLQLVGRGQTLFENHQAALPYQSYDIPIENIYDVSVNQKRITIQTDRGMYTITPV
;
A
#
# COMPACT_ATOMS: atom_id res chain seq x y z
N MET A 1 -22.63 -7.69 -2.55
CA MET A 1 -21.23 -7.98 -2.21
C MET A 1 -20.45 -6.82 -2.79
N THR A 2 -19.85 -6.00 -1.92
CA THR A 2 -19.39 -4.64 -2.21
C THR A 2 -18.10 -4.67 -3.03
N GLU A 3 -18.05 -3.91 -4.11
CA GLU A 3 -16.95 -3.76 -5.09
C GLU A 3 -15.54 -3.75 -4.47
N ASN A 4 -15.37 -3.10 -3.31
CA ASN A 4 -14.11 -3.09 -2.56
C ASN A 4 -13.57 -4.49 -2.22
N GLN A 5 -14.44 -5.46 -1.91
CA GLN A 5 -14.01 -6.83 -1.60
C GLN A 5 -13.38 -7.51 -2.82
N GLU A 6 -13.89 -7.26 -4.03
CA GLU A 6 -13.31 -7.81 -5.25
C GLU A 6 -11.94 -7.17 -5.53
N TYR A 7 -11.82 -5.86 -5.37
CA TYR A 7 -10.55 -5.14 -5.47
C TYR A 7 -9.50 -5.65 -4.48
N ILE A 8 -9.86 -5.82 -3.21
CA ILE A 8 -8.97 -6.35 -2.18
C ILE A 8 -8.48 -7.76 -2.57
N GLN A 9 -9.38 -8.63 -3.05
CA GLN A 9 -8.99 -9.97 -3.48
C GLN A 9 -8.07 -9.94 -4.71
N MET A 10 -8.33 -9.08 -5.69
CA MET A 10 -7.49 -8.90 -6.88
C MET A 10 -6.08 -8.44 -6.51
N ILE A 11 -5.96 -7.46 -5.60
CA ILE A 11 -4.68 -6.97 -5.09
C ILE A 11 -3.93 -8.09 -4.38
N LYS A 12 -4.58 -8.77 -3.42
CA LYS A 12 -3.96 -9.87 -2.66
C LYS A 12 -3.49 -11.02 -3.54
N GLN A 13 -4.29 -11.42 -4.53
CA GLN A 13 -3.92 -12.46 -5.50
C GLN A 13 -2.76 -12.07 -6.41
N SER A 14 -2.56 -10.78 -6.63
CA SER A 14 -1.48 -10.29 -7.50
C SER A 14 -0.18 -10.14 -6.73
N LEU A 15 -0.25 -9.59 -5.52
CA LEU A 15 0.89 -9.53 -4.59
C LEU A 15 1.39 -10.92 -4.22
N SER A 16 0.51 -11.91 -4.02
CA SER A 16 0.93 -13.28 -3.72
C SER A 16 1.69 -13.95 -4.86
N LYS A 17 1.51 -13.49 -6.11
CA LYS A 17 2.27 -13.98 -7.28
C LYS A 17 3.67 -13.37 -7.36
N TRP A 18 3.90 -12.21 -6.74
CA TRP A 18 5.25 -11.63 -6.63
C TRP A 18 6.07 -12.33 -5.54
N GLY A 19 5.44 -13.04 -4.59
CA GLY A 19 6.17 -13.84 -3.60
C GLY A 19 6.93 -12.99 -2.56
N GLU A 20 8.03 -13.51 -2.00
CA GLU A 20 8.95 -12.78 -1.09
C GLU A 20 9.85 -11.79 -1.85
N GLU A 21 9.26 -11.02 -2.76
CA GLU A 21 9.97 -10.03 -3.57
C GLU A 21 10.04 -8.68 -2.87
N ARG A 22 11.11 -7.95 -3.23
CA ARG A 22 11.24 -6.54 -2.85
C ARG A 22 10.28 -5.74 -3.72
N ILE A 23 9.46 -4.91 -3.10
CA ILE A 23 8.50 -4.04 -3.78
C ILE A 23 8.84 -2.57 -3.55
N LEU A 24 8.49 -1.75 -4.52
CA LEU A 24 8.44 -0.30 -4.42
C LEU A 24 6.96 0.12 -4.39
N VAL A 25 6.60 0.92 -3.40
CA VAL A 25 5.32 1.60 -3.26
C VAL A 25 5.55 3.08 -3.48
N ILE A 26 4.82 3.67 -4.41
CA ILE A 26 4.79 5.11 -4.67
C ILE A 26 3.40 5.61 -4.32
N LYS A 27 3.31 6.64 -3.47
CA LYS A 27 2.06 7.36 -3.19
C LYS A 27 2.15 8.76 -3.78
N GLU A 28 1.16 9.12 -4.58
CA GLU A 28 1.00 10.46 -5.14
C GLU A 28 -0.26 11.13 -4.58
N GLU A 29 -0.11 12.27 -3.93
CA GLU A 29 -1.21 13.03 -3.32
C GLU A 29 -0.93 14.53 -3.43
N ASN A 30 -1.86 15.31 -4.00
CA ASN A 30 -1.78 16.79 -4.03
C ASN A 30 -0.44 17.37 -4.55
N GLY A 31 0.23 16.66 -5.45
CA GLY A 31 1.52 17.05 -6.03
C GLY A 31 2.75 16.61 -5.23
N ASP A 32 2.54 15.92 -4.10
CA ASP A 32 3.58 15.25 -3.32
C ASP A 32 3.78 13.81 -3.77
N THR A 33 5.00 13.28 -3.63
CA THR A 33 5.35 11.91 -4.03
C THR A 33 6.20 11.24 -2.96
N ASP A 34 5.60 10.28 -2.27
CA ASP A 34 6.29 9.44 -1.30
C ASP A 34 6.72 8.12 -1.93
N GLN A 35 7.92 7.67 -1.59
CA GLN A 35 8.44 6.37 -2.03
C GLN A 35 8.82 5.50 -0.84
N THR A 36 8.32 4.27 -0.82
CA THR A 36 8.65 3.27 0.19
C THR A 36 9.07 1.98 -0.48
N MET A 37 10.20 1.42 -0.05
CA MET A 37 10.70 0.15 -0.55
C MET A 37 10.72 -0.88 0.57
N LEU A 38 10.09 -2.04 0.39
CA LEU A 38 10.05 -3.09 1.40
C LEU A 38 10.23 -4.49 0.81
N ASN A 39 10.78 -5.41 1.59
CA ASN A 39 10.72 -6.84 1.30
C ASN A 39 9.36 -7.34 1.79
N LEU A 40 8.46 -7.68 0.87
CA LEU A 40 7.10 -8.06 1.23
C LEU A 40 7.08 -9.48 1.83
N GLU A 41 6.64 -9.60 3.08
CA GLU A 41 6.52 -10.88 3.79
C GLU A 41 5.08 -11.41 3.72
N ARG A 42 4.09 -10.54 3.92
CA ARG A 42 2.66 -10.89 3.81
C ARG A 42 1.79 -9.67 3.60
N VAL A 43 0.53 -9.92 3.27
CA VAL A 43 -0.50 -8.90 3.06
C VAL A 43 -1.70 -9.18 3.97
N ASP A 44 -1.89 -8.31 4.95
CA ASP A 44 -2.96 -8.39 5.94
C ASP A 44 -4.03 -7.32 5.69
N ILE A 45 -5.19 -7.48 6.35
CA ILE A 45 -6.21 -6.43 6.46
C ILE A 45 -6.23 -6.03 7.93
N GLY A 46 -5.84 -4.80 8.21
CA GLY A 46 -5.81 -4.24 9.56
C GLY A 46 -6.83 -3.13 9.74
N ALA A 47 -7.07 -2.73 10.98
CA ALA A 47 -7.65 -1.41 11.26
C ALA A 47 -6.51 -0.39 11.29
N GLU A 48 -6.69 0.78 10.70
CA GLU A 48 -5.71 1.85 10.81
C GLU A 48 -5.66 2.31 12.27
N PHE A 49 -4.48 2.31 12.89
CA PHE A 49 -4.28 2.90 14.20
C PHE A 49 -3.55 4.23 14.02
N ASP A 50 -4.31 5.30 13.79
CA ASP A 50 -3.76 6.65 13.82
C ASP A 50 -4.07 7.31 15.18
N PRO A 51 -3.08 7.48 16.07
CA PRO A 51 -3.29 8.11 17.37
C PRO A 51 -3.39 9.64 17.31
N ILE A 52 -3.25 10.28 16.15
CA ILE A 52 -3.10 11.76 16.04
C ILE A 52 -4.34 12.45 15.48
N ASP A 53 -5.15 11.82 14.63
CA ASP A 53 -6.35 12.46 14.06
C ASP A 53 -7.54 11.49 14.00
N ASP A 54 -8.73 12.01 14.32
CA ASP A 54 -10.04 11.32 14.30
C ASP A 54 -10.54 11.02 12.87
N TYR A 55 -9.59 10.83 11.94
CA TYR A 55 -9.78 10.45 10.54
C TYR A 55 -9.27 9.02 10.30
N GLY A 56 -9.52 8.11 11.24
CA GLY A 56 -9.13 6.70 11.08
C GLY A 56 -9.94 6.05 9.96
N SER A 57 -9.28 5.39 9.01
CA SER A 57 -9.98 4.39 8.20
C SER A 57 -10.19 3.14 9.06
N ASP A 58 -11.41 2.61 9.07
CA ASP A 58 -11.75 1.37 9.76
C ASP A 58 -10.96 0.18 9.19
N GLN A 59 -10.44 0.29 7.94
CA GLN A 59 -9.69 -0.77 7.26
C GLN A 59 -8.55 -0.27 6.37
N SER A 60 -7.37 -0.87 6.54
CA SER A 60 -6.20 -0.71 5.70
C SER A 60 -5.70 -2.05 5.14
N LEU A 61 -5.14 -2.02 3.93
CA LEU A 61 -4.33 -3.10 3.38
C LEU A 61 -2.90 -2.92 3.90
N GLN A 62 -2.46 -3.84 4.75
CA GLN A 62 -1.14 -3.78 5.37
C GLN A 62 -0.14 -4.61 4.57
N LEU A 63 0.81 -3.93 3.95
CA LEU A 63 1.96 -4.54 3.28
C LEU A 63 3.04 -4.77 4.33
N VAL A 64 3.04 -5.96 4.95
CA VAL A 64 3.93 -6.26 6.07
C VAL A 64 5.27 -6.74 5.56
N GLY A 65 6.34 -6.14 6.06
CA GLY A 65 7.69 -6.46 5.71
C GLY A 65 8.71 -5.41 6.14
N ARG A 66 9.97 -5.82 6.19
CA ARG A 66 11.05 -4.87 6.48
C ARG A 66 11.28 -3.95 5.30
N GLY A 67 11.25 -2.65 5.54
CA GLY A 67 11.41 -1.66 4.49
C GLY A 67 12.08 -0.37 4.93
N GLN A 68 12.19 0.53 3.96
CA GLN A 68 12.74 1.86 4.11
C GLN A 68 11.88 2.86 3.34
N THR A 69 11.59 4.00 3.95
CA THR A 69 11.05 5.18 3.26
C THR A 69 12.21 5.94 2.63
N LEU A 70 12.05 6.30 1.36
CA LEU A 70 13.05 6.99 0.55
C LEU A 70 12.70 8.48 0.53
N PHE A 71 13.52 9.30 1.18
CA PHE A 71 13.46 10.76 1.09
C PHE A 71 14.51 11.24 0.10
N GLU A 72 14.38 12.50 -0.38
CA GLU A 72 15.31 13.08 -1.37
C GLU A 72 16.79 12.94 -0.97
N ASN A 73 17.10 13.07 0.33
CA ASN A 73 18.48 13.12 0.84
C ASN A 73 18.86 11.99 1.79
N HIS A 74 17.93 11.10 2.18
CA HIS A 74 18.21 10.01 3.11
C HIS A 74 17.16 8.90 3.05
N GLN A 75 17.45 7.78 3.71
CA GLN A 75 16.52 6.67 3.87
C GLN A 75 16.28 6.45 5.36
N ALA A 76 15.02 6.25 5.75
CA ALA A 76 14.67 5.87 7.12
C ALA A 76 14.03 4.49 7.13
N ALA A 77 14.18 3.75 8.23
CA ALA A 77 13.49 2.47 8.39
C ALA A 77 11.98 2.69 8.40
N LEU A 78 11.25 1.82 7.71
CA LEU A 78 9.79 1.83 7.68
C LEU A 78 9.26 1.59 9.11
N PRO A 79 8.51 2.54 9.71
CA PRO A 79 7.91 2.34 11.02
C PRO A 79 6.99 1.11 11.01
N TYR A 80 6.92 0.41 12.14
CA TYR A 80 6.10 -0.79 12.33
C TYR A 80 6.34 -1.97 11.38
N GLN A 81 7.31 -1.87 10.46
CA GLN A 81 7.57 -2.87 9.43
C GLN A 81 6.31 -3.18 8.59
N SER A 82 5.49 -2.17 8.34
CA SER A 82 4.37 -2.26 7.41
C SER A 82 4.17 -0.93 6.68
N TYR A 83 3.60 -1.02 5.48
CA TYR A 83 3.05 0.14 4.78
C TYR A 83 1.55 -0.07 4.61
N ASP A 84 0.76 0.90 5.04
CA ASP A 84 -0.68 0.79 5.11
C ASP A 84 -1.32 1.60 3.98
N ILE A 85 -2.20 0.96 3.21
CA ILE A 85 -2.99 1.60 2.15
C ILE A 85 -4.46 1.62 2.61
N PRO A 86 -5.11 2.79 2.72
CA PRO A 86 -6.52 2.86 3.09
C PRO A 86 -7.39 2.20 2.01
N ILE A 87 -8.39 1.41 2.40
CA ILE A 87 -9.22 0.62 1.45
C ILE A 87 -10.73 0.83 1.58
N GLU A 88 -11.15 1.82 2.36
CA GLU A 88 -12.57 2.16 2.53
C GLU A 88 -13.16 2.82 1.28
N ASN A 89 -12.42 3.77 0.71
CA ASN A 89 -12.86 4.59 -0.41
C ASN A 89 -11.99 4.31 -1.64
N ILE A 90 -11.99 3.06 -2.11
CA ILE A 90 -11.33 2.69 -3.37
C ILE A 90 -12.21 3.17 -4.52
N TYR A 91 -11.65 4.00 -5.40
CA TYR A 91 -12.32 4.48 -6.61
C TYR A 91 -12.02 3.62 -7.84
N ASP A 92 -10.79 3.10 -7.95
CA ASP A 92 -10.37 2.25 -9.05
C ASP A 92 -9.17 1.39 -8.66
N VAL A 93 -9.07 0.22 -9.27
CA VAL A 93 -7.88 -0.66 -9.15
C VAL A 93 -7.53 -1.22 -10.52
N SER A 94 -6.28 -0.98 -10.92
CA SER A 94 -5.69 -1.57 -12.11
C SER A 94 -4.59 -2.54 -11.74
N VAL A 95 -4.68 -3.77 -12.22
CA VAL A 95 -3.67 -4.80 -11.97
C VAL A 95 -3.17 -5.39 -13.28
N ASN A 96 -1.84 -5.42 -13.42
CA ASN A 96 -1.16 -6.22 -14.43
C ASN A 96 0.00 -7.01 -13.81
N GLN A 97 0.76 -7.74 -14.63
CA GLN A 97 1.80 -8.65 -14.15
C GLN A 97 2.91 -7.98 -13.33
N LYS A 98 3.16 -6.68 -13.52
CA LYS A 98 4.32 -5.97 -12.92
C LYS A 98 3.92 -4.65 -12.23
N ARG A 99 2.62 -4.38 -12.12
CA ARG A 99 2.13 -3.12 -11.55
C ARG A 99 0.73 -3.30 -10.99
N ILE A 100 0.53 -2.79 -9.79
CA ILE A 100 -0.78 -2.57 -9.18
C ILE A 100 -0.94 -1.07 -8.99
N THR A 101 -2.07 -0.51 -9.41
CA THR A 101 -2.44 0.89 -9.16
C THR A 101 -3.75 0.89 -8.39
N ILE A 102 -3.80 1.65 -7.29
CA ILE A 102 -4.98 1.77 -6.41
C ILE A 102 -5.26 3.26 -6.29
N GLN A 103 -6.46 3.70 -6.69
CA GLN A 103 -6.91 5.06 -6.50
C GLN A 103 -7.85 5.12 -5.30
N THR A 104 -7.57 6.00 -4.34
CA THR A 104 -8.42 6.26 -3.19
C THR A 104 -8.71 7.76 -3.05
N ASP A 105 -9.47 8.12 -2.02
CA ASP A 105 -9.68 9.49 -1.55
C ASP A 105 -8.40 10.15 -1.02
N ARG A 106 -7.45 9.36 -0.50
CA ARG A 106 -6.15 9.83 0.03
C ARG A 106 -5.01 9.87 -0.99
N GLY A 107 -5.24 9.43 -2.22
CA GLY A 107 -4.25 9.52 -3.30
C GLY A 107 -4.16 8.30 -4.19
N MET A 108 -3.15 8.28 -5.05
CA MET A 108 -2.86 7.18 -5.95
C MET A 108 -1.66 6.39 -5.44
N TYR A 109 -1.83 5.08 -5.31
CA TYR A 109 -0.78 4.16 -4.88
C TYR A 109 -0.36 3.28 -6.05
N THR A 110 0.93 3.28 -6.39
CA THR A 110 1.52 2.38 -7.38
C THR A 110 2.47 1.40 -6.69
N ILE A 111 2.26 0.09 -6.89
CA ILE A 111 3.13 -0.96 -6.37
C ILE A 111 3.78 -1.70 -7.54
N THR A 112 5.09 -1.89 -7.48
CA THR A 112 5.86 -2.66 -8.48
C THR A 112 6.90 -3.56 -7.80
N PRO A 113 7.12 -4.81 -8.28
CA PRO A 113 8.27 -5.61 -7.88
C PRO A 113 9.58 -4.98 -8.39
N VAL A 114 10.67 -5.17 -7.63
CA VAL A 114 12.01 -4.62 -7.88
C VAL A 114 13.02 -5.73 -8.15
#